data_AF-A0A973TW54-F1
#
_entry.id   AF-A0A973TW54-F1
#
_cell.length_a   1.000
_cell.length_b   1.000
_cell.length_c   1.000
_cell.angle_alpha   90.00
_cell.angle_beta   90.00
_cell.angle_gamma   90.00
#
_symmetry.space_group_name_H-M   'P 1'
#
loop_
_entity.id
_entity.type
_entity.pdbx_description
1 polymer ?
#
loop_
_entity_poly.entity_id
_entity_poly.type
_entity_poly.pdbx_seq_one_letter_code
_entity_poly.pdbx_strand_id
1 'polypeptide(L)'
;MTSGATVRLVVSVQARGFEEKPREGHLATGLLTKPGVVLVPAAAEGIAEATDGIDLVVLPLPLGGAGRVERLVAERVTFCVLPGGKGRRFALIRMANDSRNRPNVGEFTEDQLEEALRRHEGDLWAALNSLGVIEPGARDAITPELLRQVPEVEAEQRRPEFEEPEDGILPGDPCDLLPTCRKGTA
;
A
#
# COMPACT_ATOMS: atom_id res chain seq x y z
N MET A 1 -25.12 15.66 -7.02
CA MET A 1 -24.78 14.33 -6.48
C MET A 1 -23.49 13.90 -7.16
N THR A 2 -22.34 14.27 -6.58
CA THR A 2 -21.04 13.77 -7.04
C THR A 2 -21.00 12.29 -6.74
N SER A 3 -21.06 11.47 -7.80
CA SER A 3 -20.75 10.05 -7.72
C SER A 3 -19.41 9.92 -7.02
N GLY A 4 -19.40 9.43 -5.78
CA GLY A 4 -18.16 9.14 -5.07
C GLY A 4 -17.37 8.17 -5.92
N ALA A 5 -16.28 8.62 -6.53
CA ALA A 5 -15.41 7.75 -7.29
C ALA A 5 -14.96 6.64 -6.34
N THR A 6 -15.28 5.39 -6.66
CA THR A 6 -14.85 4.24 -5.86
C THR A 6 -13.33 4.23 -5.87
N VAL A 7 -12.74 4.51 -4.70
CA VAL A 7 -11.29 4.48 -4.52
C VAL A 7 -10.81 3.06 -4.71
N ARG A 8 -9.98 2.84 -5.73
CA ARG A 8 -9.38 1.53 -5.99
C ARG A 8 -8.01 1.48 -5.35
N LEU A 9 -7.76 0.51 -4.48
CA LEU A 9 -6.47 0.33 -3.82
C LEU A 9 -5.64 -0.74 -4.53
N VAL A 10 -4.36 -0.47 -4.77
CA VAL A 10 -3.39 -1.45 -5.28
C VAL A 10 -2.10 -1.38 -4.48
N VAL A 11 -1.36 -2.49 -4.37
CA VAL A 11 -0.10 -2.53 -3.60
C VAL A 11 1.04 -2.99 -4.48
N SER A 12 2.08 -2.16 -4.62
CA SER A 12 3.34 -2.54 -5.26
C SER A 12 4.29 -3.11 -4.20
N VAL A 13 4.73 -4.34 -4.38
CA VAL A 13 5.85 -4.91 -3.62
C VAL A 13 7.15 -4.51 -4.32
N GLN A 14 8.06 -3.86 -3.61
CA GLN A 14 9.29 -3.32 -4.17
C GLN A 14 10.54 -3.79 -3.41
N ALA A 15 11.62 -4.02 -4.13
CA ALA A 15 12.95 -4.06 -3.53
C ALA A 15 13.26 -2.68 -2.92
N ARG A 16 13.89 -2.66 -1.74
CA ARG A 16 14.32 -1.42 -1.09
C ARG A 16 15.40 -0.70 -1.91
N GLY A 17 15.48 0.63 -1.79
CA GLY A 17 16.51 1.45 -2.46
C GLY A 17 16.11 1.99 -3.83
N PHE A 18 14.85 1.80 -4.22
CA PHE A 18 14.28 2.25 -5.49
C PHE A 18 13.23 3.36 -5.31
N GLU A 19 13.34 4.17 -4.26
CA GLU A 19 12.39 5.23 -3.92
C GLU A 19 12.26 6.27 -5.05
N GLU A 20 13.39 6.64 -5.67
CA GLU A 20 13.43 7.58 -6.80
C GLU A 20 13.09 6.93 -8.14
N LYS A 21 13.14 5.59 -8.23
CA LYS A 21 12.84 4.83 -9.46
C LYS A 21 11.97 3.61 -9.18
N PRO A 22 10.72 3.79 -8.69
CA PRO A 22 9.92 2.68 -8.17
C PRO A 22 9.62 1.56 -9.18
N ARG A 23 9.61 1.89 -10.47
CA ARG A 23 9.43 0.92 -11.56
C ARG A 23 10.55 -0.13 -11.62
N GLU A 24 11.78 0.25 -11.29
CA GLU A 24 12.96 -0.62 -11.39
C GLU A 24 13.02 -1.56 -10.18
N GLY A 25 12.44 -1.16 -9.06
CA GLY A 25 12.32 -1.98 -7.86
C GLY A 25 11.05 -2.83 -7.79
N HIS A 26 10.10 -2.73 -8.72
CA HIS A 26 8.84 -3.48 -8.63
C HIS A 26 9.04 -4.99 -8.81
N LEU A 27 8.64 -5.76 -7.80
CA LEU A 27 8.78 -7.21 -7.76
C LEU A 27 7.47 -7.94 -8.03
N ALA A 28 6.36 -7.42 -7.50
CA ALA A 28 5.04 -8.03 -7.65
C ALA A 28 3.89 -7.08 -7.28
N THR A 29 2.70 -7.39 -7.79
CA THR A 29 1.44 -6.81 -7.32
C THR A 29 0.92 -7.58 -6.11
N GLY A 30 0.58 -6.85 -5.05
CA GLY A 30 -0.02 -7.35 -3.82
C GLY A 30 -1.44 -6.84 -3.57
N LEU A 31 -2.07 -7.45 -2.58
CA LEU A 31 -3.41 -7.15 -2.08
C LEU A 31 -3.33 -6.87 -0.58
N LEU A 32 -3.92 -5.77 -0.11
CA LEU A 32 -4.00 -5.45 1.30
C LEU A 32 -5.16 -6.24 1.93
N THR A 33 -4.85 -7.30 2.68
CA THR A 33 -5.87 -8.16 3.31
C THR A 33 -6.28 -7.66 4.69
N LYS A 34 -5.35 -6.98 5.39
CA LYS A 34 -5.54 -6.32 6.68
C LYS A 34 -4.66 -5.07 6.72
N PRO A 35 -4.91 -4.09 7.61
CA PRO A 35 -4.10 -2.88 7.70
C PRO A 35 -2.58 -3.15 7.72
N GLY A 36 -2.12 -4.21 8.41
CA GLY A 36 -0.70 -4.58 8.49
C GLY A 36 -0.23 -5.73 7.60
N VAL A 37 -1.06 -6.25 6.69
CA VAL A 37 -0.76 -7.49 5.95
C VAL A 37 -1.08 -7.39 4.45
N VAL A 38 -0.09 -7.71 3.64
CA VAL A 38 -0.20 -7.80 2.17
C VAL A 38 -0.09 -9.26 1.73
N LEU A 39 -1.05 -9.71 0.94
CA LEU A 39 -1.01 -10.98 0.21
C LEU A 39 -0.42 -10.74 -1.18
N VAL A 40 0.56 -11.55 -1.57
CA VAL A 40 1.11 -11.61 -2.93
C VAL A 40 0.69 -12.94 -3.55
N PRO A 41 -0.37 -12.98 -4.37
CA PRO A 41 -0.94 -14.25 -4.81
C PRO A 41 -0.04 -15.08 -5.73
N ALA A 42 0.90 -14.42 -6.42
CA ALA A 42 1.95 -15.05 -7.21
C ALA A 42 3.30 -14.47 -6.80
N ALA A 43 3.96 -15.11 -5.83
CA ALA A 43 5.22 -14.62 -5.30
C ALA A 43 6.39 -14.97 -6.23
N ALA A 44 7.00 -13.95 -6.83
CA ALA A 44 8.19 -14.10 -7.67
C ALA A 44 9.45 -14.39 -6.84
N GLU A 45 10.45 -15.04 -7.44
CA GLU A 45 11.73 -15.36 -6.79
C GLU A 45 12.46 -14.10 -6.28
N GLY A 46 12.34 -12.98 -6.99
CA GLY A 46 12.92 -11.70 -6.59
C GLY A 46 12.49 -11.19 -5.21
N ILE A 47 11.34 -11.65 -4.66
CA ILE A 47 10.93 -11.33 -3.28
C ILE A 47 11.85 -12.03 -2.27
N ALA A 48 12.25 -13.27 -2.54
CA ALA A 48 13.15 -14.02 -1.66
C ALA A 48 14.61 -13.52 -1.77
N GLU A 49 14.97 -12.96 -2.91
CA GLU A 49 16.32 -12.47 -3.22
C GLU A 49 16.59 -11.03 -2.77
N ALA A 50 15.57 -10.29 -2.33
CA ALA A 50 15.69 -8.89 -1.89
C ALA A 50 16.43 -8.76 -0.55
N THR A 51 17.77 -8.80 -0.59
CA THR A 51 18.65 -8.79 0.59
C THR A 51 18.57 -7.51 1.41
N ASP A 52 18.38 -6.36 0.74
CA ASP A 52 18.34 -5.05 1.39
C ASP A 52 16.97 -4.74 2.03
N GLY A 53 16.02 -5.67 1.87
CA GLY A 53 14.66 -5.58 2.37
C GLY A 53 13.63 -5.25 1.29
N ILE A 54 12.39 -5.16 1.73
CA ILE A 54 11.23 -4.94 0.87
C ILE A 54 10.45 -3.75 1.40
N ASP A 55 10.03 -2.88 0.48
CA ASP A 55 9.07 -1.83 0.74
C ASP A 55 7.74 -2.15 0.03
N LEU A 56 6.64 -1.83 0.70
CA LEU A 56 5.28 -1.98 0.20
C LEU A 56 4.72 -0.60 -0.06
N VAL A 57 4.45 -0.31 -1.33
CA VAL A 57 3.86 0.97 -1.76
C VAL A 57 2.38 0.77 -1.99
N VAL A 58 1.57 1.27 -1.06
CA VAL A 58 0.11 1.24 -1.10
C VAL A 58 -0.38 2.47 -1.88
N LEU A 59 -1.12 2.23 -2.96
CA LEU A 59 -1.50 3.22 -3.97
C LEU A 59 -3.02 3.31 -4.08
N PRO A 60 -3.67 4.31 -3.46
CA PRO A 60 -5.07 4.61 -3.75
C PRO A 60 -5.18 5.31 -5.11
N LEU A 61 -6.06 4.80 -5.96
CA LEU A 61 -6.28 5.27 -7.33
C LEU A 61 -7.62 6.01 -7.46
N PRO A 62 -7.68 7.10 -8.24
CA PRO A 62 -6.54 7.77 -8.89
C PRO A 62 -5.55 8.40 -7.90
N LEU A 63 -4.26 8.41 -8.25
CA LEU A 63 -3.21 9.02 -7.41
C LEU A 63 -3.52 10.50 -7.15
N GLY A 64 -3.21 10.98 -5.94
CA GLY A 64 -3.38 12.38 -5.54
C GLY A 64 -4.82 12.81 -5.22
N GLY A 65 -5.85 12.06 -5.66
CA GLY A 65 -7.26 12.40 -5.43
C GLY A 65 -8.02 11.42 -4.52
N ALA A 66 -7.55 10.18 -4.40
CA ALA A 66 -8.30 9.09 -3.78
C ALA A 66 -7.81 8.67 -2.38
N GLY A 67 -6.73 9.28 -1.89
CA GLY A 67 -6.11 8.96 -0.62
C GLY A 67 -4.61 9.23 -0.62
N ARG A 68 -3.96 8.88 0.48
CA ARG A 68 -2.51 9.03 0.64
C ARG A 68 -1.76 7.83 0.08
N VAL A 69 -0.66 8.09 -0.63
CA VAL A 69 0.28 7.04 -1.02
C VAL A 69 1.13 6.72 0.21
N GLU A 70 1.24 5.44 0.53
CA GLU A 70 1.99 5.01 1.71
C GLU A 70 3.11 4.07 1.29
N ARG A 71 4.34 4.42 1.66
CA ARG A 71 5.48 3.51 1.59
C ARG A 71 5.75 2.94 2.97
N LEU A 72 5.58 1.63 3.08
CA LEU A 72 5.67 0.88 4.33
C LEU A 72 6.79 -0.15 4.23
N VAL A 73 7.46 -0.40 5.34
CA VAL A 73 8.54 -1.38 5.41
C VAL A 73 7.98 -2.76 5.69
N ALA A 74 8.43 -3.78 4.96
CA ALA A 74 8.19 -5.17 5.32
C ALA A 74 8.98 -5.54 6.59
N GLU A 75 8.29 -6.09 7.58
CA GLU A 75 8.90 -6.64 8.80
C GLU A 75 9.18 -8.14 8.63
N ARG A 76 8.25 -8.87 7.97
CA ARG A 76 8.37 -10.32 7.79
C ARG A 76 7.69 -10.76 6.50
N VAL A 77 8.36 -11.65 5.77
CA VAL A 77 7.81 -12.34 4.60
C VAL A 77 7.64 -13.81 4.92
N THR A 78 6.47 -14.36 4.65
CA THR A 78 6.18 -15.80 4.80
C THR A 78 5.76 -16.35 3.44
N PHE A 79 6.54 -17.29 2.91
CA PHE A 79 6.20 -18.01 1.69
C PHE A 79 5.38 -19.25 2.02
N CYS A 80 4.34 -19.48 1.22
CA CYS A 80 3.45 -20.61 1.36
C CYS A 80 3.27 -21.29 0.00
N VAL A 81 3.10 -22.60 0.01
CA VAL A 81 2.82 -23.40 -1.19
C VAL A 81 1.33 -23.67 -1.24
N LEU A 82 0.71 -23.51 -2.41
CA LEU A 82 -0.70 -23.85 -2.58
C LEU A 82 -0.87 -25.36 -2.76
N PRO A 83 -1.80 -26.00 -2.03
CA PRO A 83 -2.19 -27.39 -2.30
C PRO A 83 -2.60 -27.54 -3.76
N GLY A 84 -2.02 -28.52 -4.47
CA GLY A 84 -2.30 -28.77 -5.90
C GLY A 84 -1.75 -27.75 -6.89
N GLY A 85 -1.11 -26.65 -6.44
CA GLY A 85 -0.67 -25.54 -7.26
C GLY A 85 0.58 -25.77 -8.12
N LYS A 86 0.97 -27.01 -8.42
CA LYS A 86 2.15 -27.35 -9.25
C LYS A 86 3.44 -26.62 -8.85
N GLY A 87 3.66 -26.40 -7.56
CA GLY A 87 4.83 -25.68 -7.02
C GLY A 87 4.71 -24.15 -6.98
N ARG A 88 3.57 -23.57 -7.38
CA ARG A 88 3.27 -22.15 -7.23
C ARG A 88 3.27 -21.75 -5.75
N ARG A 89 3.85 -20.59 -5.48
CA ARG A 89 3.95 -20.01 -4.14
C ARG A 89 3.20 -18.68 -4.09
N PHE A 90 2.61 -18.41 -2.94
CA PHE A 90 2.18 -17.07 -2.56
C PHE A 90 3.01 -16.60 -1.38
N ALA A 91 2.97 -15.29 -1.11
CA ALA A 91 3.61 -14.72 0.06
C ALA A 91 2.62 -13.91 0.89
N LEU A 92 2.76 -13.97 2.20
CA LEU A 92 2.18 -13.03 3.14
C LEU A 92 3.29 -12.14 3.68
N ILE A 93 3.15 -10.83 3.49
CA ILE A 93 4.09 -9.83 3.95
C ILE A 93 3.44 -9.06 5.09
N ARG A 94 4.01 -9.15 6.28
CA ARG A 94 3.65 -8.33 7.43
C ARG A 94 4.47 -7.05 7.39
N MET A 95 3.79 -5.92 7.55
CA MET A 95 4.39 -4.58 7.56
C MET A 95 4.81 -4.19 8.98
N ALA A 96 5.84 -3.34 9.08
CA ALA A 96 6.32 -2.80 10.35
C ALA A 96 5.33 -1.80 10.99
N ASN A 97 4.50 -1.16 10.16
CA ASN A 97 3.42 -0.28 10.59
C ASN A 97 2.17 -0.59 9.76
N ASP A 98 0.99 -0.43 10.38
CA ASP A 98 -0.28 -0.60 9.69
C ASP A 98 -0.50 0.51 8.67
N SER A 99 -1.04 0.13 7.51
CA SER A 99 -1.54 1.07 6.52
C SER A 99 -2.80 1.77 7.03
N ARG A 100 -2.97 3.04 6.65
CA ARG A 100 -4.20 3.80 6.95
C ARG A 100 -5.29 3.52 5.92
N ASN A 101 -4.95 2.88 4.80
CA ASN A 101 -5.90 2.45 3.80
C ASN A 101 -6.68 1.22 4.28
N ARG A 102 -7.94 1.11 3.86
CA ARG A 102 -8.77 -0.05 4.15
C ARG A 102 -8.31 -1.26 3.32
N PRO A 103 -8.45 -2.49 3.84
CA PRO A 103 -8.21 -3.70 3.05
C PRO A 103 -9.01 -3.71 1.74
N ASN A 104 -8.43 -4.29 0.69
CA ASN A 104 -9.03 -4.40 -0.64
C ASN A 104 -9.36 -5.85 -1.04
N VAL A 105 -9.39 -6.74 -0.04
CA VAL A 105 -9.83 -8.12 -0.19
C VAL A 105 -11.07 -8.33 0.68
N GLY A 106 -12.16 -8.76 0.07
CA GLY A 106 -13.40 -9.12 0.74
C GLY A 106 -13.28 -10.42 1.53
N GLU A 107 -14.31 -10.70 2.33
CA GLU A 107 -14.36 -11.91 3.15
C GLU A 107 -14.73 -13.14 2.31
N PHE A 108 -14.14 -14.28 2.65
CA PHE A 108 -14.46 -15.59 2.11
C PHE A 108 -14.13 -16.67 3.15
N THR A 109 -14.68 -17.87 2.98
CA THR A 109 -14.41 -19.02 3.84
C THR A 109 -13.34 -19.93 3.26
N GLU A 110 -12.80 -20.81 4.09
CA GLU A 110 -11.85 -21.86 3.68
C GLU A 110 -12.42 -22.73 2.55
N ASP A 111 -13.63 -23.27 2.73
CA ASP A 111 -14.30 -24.12 1.72
C ASP A 111 -14.46 -23.40 0.37
N GLN A 112 -14.79 -22.10 0.39
CA GLN A 112 -14.90 -21.28 -0.82
C GLN A 112 -13.55 -21.13 -1.52
N LEU A 113 -12.50 -20.86 -0.76
CA LEU A 113 -11.14 -20.72 -1.31
C LEU A 113 -10.64 -22.05 -1.88
N GLU A 114 -10.80 -23.16 -1.17
CA GLU A 114 -10.38 -24.47 -1.64
C GLU A 114 -11.07 -24.86 -2.95
N GLU A 115 -12.38 -24.65 -3.02
CA GLU A 115 -13.16 -24.95 -4.21
C GLU A 115 -12.74 -24.06 -5.40
N ALA A 116 -12.51 -22.76 -5.15
CA ALA A 116 -12.02 -21.86 -6.18
C ALA A 116 -10.61 -22.25 -6.65
N LEU A 117 -9.71 -22.62 -5.75
CA LEU A 117 -8.37 -23.09 -6.08
C LEU A 117 -8.40 -24.37 -6.92
N ARG A 118 -9.28 -25.34 -6.60
CA ARG A 118 -9.47 -26.55 -7.42
C ARG A 118 -9.92 -26.20 -8.84
N ARG A 119 -10.90 -25.31 -9.00
CA ARG A 119 -11.42 -24.87 -10.31
C ARG A 119 -10.37 -24.15 -11.17
N HIS A 120 -9.43 -23.48 -10.53
CA HIS A 120 -8.39 -22.68 -11.20
C HIS A 120 -7.00 -23.30 -11.12
N GLU A 121 -6.89 -24.62 -10.92
CA GLU A 121 -5.62 -25.37 -10.87
C GLU A 121 -4.55 -24.74 -9.93
N GLY A 122 -4.99 -24.22 -8.79
CA GLY A 122 -4.14 -23.56 -7.80
C GLY A 122 -3.63 -22.17 -8.21
N ASP A 123 -4.27 -21.51 -9.18
CA ASP A 123 -4.05 -20.09 -9.46
C ASP A 123 -4.80 -19.22 -8.44
N LEU A 124 -4.08 -18.68 -7.46
CA LEU A 124 -4.70 -17.88 -6.40
C LEU A 124 -5.26 -16.54 -6.90
N TRP A 125 -4.66 -15.93 -7.93
CA TRP A 125 -5.22 -14.73 -8.54
C TRP A 125 -6.59 -15.03 -9.16
N ALA A 126 -6.66 -16.09 -9.97
CA ALA A 126 -7.91 -16.47 -10.62
C ALA A 126 -8.98 -16.92 -9.61
N ALA A 127 -8.57 -17.64 -8.56
CA ALA A 127 -9.46 -18.07 -7.48
C ALA A 127 -10.07 -16.88 -6.71
N LEU A 128 -9.25 -15.91 -6.29
CA LEU A 128 -9.77 -14.72 -5.59
C LEU A 128 -10.66 -13.88 -6.50
N ASN A 129 -10.30 -13.76 -7.79
CA ASN A 129 -11.12 -13.03 -8.76
C ASN A 129 -12.48 -13.70 -9.00
N SER A 130 -12.54 -15.04 -9.09
CA SER A 130 -13.79 -15.76 -9.31
C SER A 130 -14.72 -15.79 -8.10
N LEU A 131 -14.16 -15.64 -6.90
CA LEU A 131 -14.94 -15.41 -5.67
C LEU A 131 -15.52 -13.99 -5.58
N GLY A 132 -15.08 -13.05 -6.44
CA GLY A 132 -15.53 -11.66 -6.39
C GLY A 132 -15.04 -10.89 -5.16
N VAL A 133 -13.99 -11.38 -4.49
CA VAL A 133 -13.44 -10.77 -3.27
C VAL A 133 -12.32 -9.77 -3.56
N ILE A 134 -11.97 -9.56 -4.83
CA ILE A 134 -11.02 -8.53 -5.26
C ILE A 134 -11.60 -7.75 -6.43
N GLU A 135 -11.16 -6.52 -6.59
CA GLU A 135 -11.53 -5.68 -7.73
C GLU A 135 -11.03 -6.30 -9.05
N PRO A 136 -11.86 -6.33 -10.11
CA PRO A 136 -11.45 -6.81 -11.42
C PRO A 136 -10.18 -6.13 -11.92
N GLY A 137 -9.28 -6.92 -12.50
CA GLY A 137 -7.99 -6.45 -13.04
C GLY A 137 -7.01 -5.94 -11.98
N ALA A 138 -7.20 -6.21 -10.68
CA ALA A 138 -6.28 -5.79 -9.62
C ALA A 138 -4.84 -6.26 -9.87
N ARG A 139 -4.67 -7.45 -10.46
CA ARG A 139 -3.38 -8.05 -10.83
C ARG A 139 -2.52 -7.13 -11.71
N ASP A 140 -3.15 -6.52 -12.71
CA ASP A 140 -2.47 -5.76 -13.78
C ASP A 140 -2.62 -4.23 -13.59
N ALA A 141 -3.13 -3.82 -12.42
CA ALA A 141 -3.42 -2.41 -12.15
C ALA A 141 -2.17 -1.56 -11.95
N ILE A 142 -1.03 -2.18 -11.65
CA ILE A 142 0.25 -1.50 -11.48
C ILE A 142 0.96 -1.45 -12.82
N THR A 143 1.00 -0.26 -13.41
CA THR A 143 1.70 -0.01 -14.67
C THR A 143 3.00 0.77 -14.46
N PRO A 144 3.96 0.69 -15.38
CA PRO A 144 5.17 1.51 -15.34
C PRO A 144 4.86 3.02 -15.27
N GLU A 145 3.82 3.48 -15.97
CA GLU A 145 3.39 4.88 -15.99
C GLU A 145 2.83 5.32 -14.64
N LEU A 146 2.12 4.42 -13.94
CA LEU A 146 1.64 4.66 -12.59
C LEU A 146 2.83 4.81 -11.62
N LEU A 147 3.78 3.87 -11.65
CA LEU A 147 4.93 3.88 -10.75
C LEU A 147 5.86 5.08 -10.99
N ARG A 148 5.91 5.61 -12.22
CA ARG A 148 6.67 6.83 -12.54
C ARG A 148 6.13 8.08 -11.84
N GLN A 149 4.84 8.13 -11.52
CA GLN A 149 4.19 9.27 -10.86
C GLN A 149 4.34 9.24 -9.33
N VAL A 150 4.67 8.07 -8.76
CA VAL A 150 4.71 7.87 -7.31
C VAL A 150 5.65 8.83 -6.58
N PRO A 151 6.92 9.05 -7.01
CA PRO A 151 7.85 9.91 -6.27
C PRO A 151 7.35 11.36 -6.15
N GLU A 152 6.75 11.89 -7.22
CA GLU A 152 6.18 13.25 -7.25
C GLU A 152 5.00 13.37 -6.28
N VAL A 153 4.09 12.38 -6.28
CA VAL A 153 2.95 12.35 -5.36
C VAL A 153 3.41 12.22 -3.90
N GLU A 154 4.38 11.36 -3.62
CA GLU A 154 4.96 11.23 -2.28
C GLU A 154 5.66 12.52 -1.83
N ALA A 155 6.33 13.22 -2.76
CA ALA A 155 6.98 14.50 -2.48
C ALA A 155 5.94 15.57 -2.16
N GLU A 156 4.87 15.69 -2.96
CA GLU A 156 3.78 16.63 -2.73
C GLU A 156 3.09 16.37 -1.38
N GLN A 157 2.82 15.11 -1.03
CA GLN A 157 2.24 14.70 0.27
C GLN A 157 3.15 14.98 1.47
N ARG A 158 4.43 15.24 1.25
CA ARG A 158 5.41 15.61 2.29
C ARG A 158 5.60 17.12 2.40
N ARG A 159 5.06 17.91 1.47
CA ARG A 159 5.20 19.37 1.52
C ARG A 159 4.44 19.88 2.75
N PRO A 160 5.08 20.67 3.62
CA PRO A 160 4.37 21.34 4.69
C PRO A 160 3.35 22.31 4.10
N GLU A 161 2.13 22.24 4.59
CA GLU A 161 1.14 23.28 4.37
C GLU A 161 1.50 24.45 5.28
N PHE A 162 1.78 25.61 4.68
CA PHE A 162 1.99 26.85 5.41
C PHE A 162 0.69 27.65 5.32
N GLU A 163 0.10 27.97 6.45
CA GLU A 163 -0.94 29.00 6.51
C GLU A 163 -0.24 30.36 6.36
N GLU A 164 -0.56 31.08 5.29
CA GLU A 164 -0.17 32.48 5.20
C GLU A 164 -0.98 33.23 6.27
N PRO A 165 -0.32 33.96 7.19
CA PRO A 165 -1.04 34.72 8.20
C PRO A 165 -1.95 35.74 7.50
N GLU A 166 -3.26 35.65 7.77
CA GLU A 166 -4.23 36.65 7.34
C GLU A 166 -3.81 38.02 7.90
N ASP A 167 -3.23 38.85 7.03
CA ASP A 167 -2.99 40.29 7.20
C ASP A 167 -2.59 40.75 8.61
N GLY A 168 -1.31 40.50 8.94
CA GLY A 168 -0.61 41.27 9.97
C GLY A 168 0.20 40.40 10.91
N ILE A 169 1.43 40.84 11.16
CA ILE A 169 2.22 40.40 12.32
C ILE A 169 1.31 40.54 13.53
N LEU A 170 0.77 39.45 14.07
CA LEU A 170 0.12 39.48 15.38
C LEU A 170 1.22 39.92 16.36
N PRO A 171 1.13 41.10 17.00
CA PRO A 171 2.04 41.45 18.08
C PRO A 171 1.63 40.61 19.28
N GLY A 172 2.02 39.34 19.27
CA GLY A 172 1.87 38.41 20.37
C GLY A 172 3.19 38.32 21.13
N ASP A 173 3.10 38.26 22.45
CA ASP A 173 4.26 37.88 23.27
C ASP A 173 4.73 36.50 22.79
N PRO A 174 6.02 36.29 22.48
CA PRO A 174 6.55 34.96 22.14
C PRO A 174 6.16 33.89 23.18
N CYS A 175 5.94 34.27 24.43
CA CYS A 175 5.48 33.37 25.47
C CYS A 175 4.00 32.98 25.38
N ASP A 176 3.18 33.70 24.61
CA ASP A 176 1.80 33.31 24.29
C ASP A 176 1.75 32.25 23.17
N LEU A 177 2.81 32.16 22.35
CA LEU A 177 2.91 31.22 21.23
C LEU A 177 3.66 29.93 21.60
N LEU A 178 4.39 29.93 22.71
CA LEU A 178 5.21 28.80 23.15
C LEU A 178 4.54 28.09 24.35
N PRO A 179 4.06 26.83 24.20
CA PRO A 179 3.32 26.11 25.26
C PRO A 179 4.10 25.95 26.57
N THR A 180 5.42 26.08 26.51
CA THR A 180 6.34 25.90 27.64
C THR A 180 6.78 27.21 28.26
N CYS A 181 6.54 28.36 27.64
CA CYS A 181 6.92 29.62 28.25
C CYS A 181 5.95 29.98 29.37
N ARG A 182 6.50 30.36 30.52
CA ARG A 182 5.74 30.95 31.61
C ARG A 182 6.14 32.41 31.75
N LYS A 183 5.16 33.32 31.70
CA LYS A 183 5.39 34.73 32.01
C LYS A 183 5.81 34.85 33.48
N GLY A 184 6.91 35.54 33.73
CA GLY A 184 7.36 35.80 35.10
C GLY A 184 6.34 36.66 35.84
N THR A 185 5.94 36.24 37.03
CA THR A 185 5.16 37.09 37.94
C THR A 185 6.09 38.10 38.58
N ALA A 186 5.87 39.40 38.32
CA ALA A 186 6.53 40.49 39.00
C ALA A 186 6.07 40.62 40.46
#